data_AF-A0A1I2D6P5-F1
#
_entry.id   AF-A0A1I2D6P5-F1
#
_cell.length_a   1.000
_cell.length_b   1.000
_cell.length_c   1.000
_cell.angle_alpha   90.00
_cell.angle_beta   90.00
_cell.angle_gamma   90.00
#
_symmetry.space_group_name_H-M   'P 1'
#
loop_
_entity.id
_entity.type
_entity.pdbx_description
1 polymer ?
#
loop_
_entity_poly.entity_id
_entity_poly.type
_entity_poly.pdbx_seq_one_letter_code
_entity_poly.pdbx_strand_id
1 'polypeptide(L)'
;MGGTPDRLAVDLTGLEDFARTLESVRTTMNGTRKLFDSYEAKMGSDKVSGALDGFEHNWKDGRKEIDGQLEGLSKMAHTAVSEIQKADKDLADQLAKSADGDGNGNGK
;
A
#
# COMPACT_ATOMS: atom_id res chain seq x y z
N MET A 1 4.80 16.23 -35.34
CA MET A 1 5.31 15.62 -34.09
C MET A 1 4.09 15.35 -33.22
N GLY A 2 3.54 14.14 -33.29
CA GLY A 2 2.32 13.78 -32.57
C GLY A 2 2.60 13.76 -31.07
N GLY A 3 1.94 14.65 -30.33
CA GLY A 3 1.97 14.62 -28.87
C GLY A 3 1.34 13.31 -28.42
N THR A 4 2.13 12.50 -27.71
CA THR A 4 1.60 11.37 -26.97
C THR A 4 0.43 11.89 -26.15
N PRO A 5 -0.80 11.35 -26.31
CA PRO A 5 -1.90 11.75 -25.44
C PRO A 5 -1.43 11.55 -24.01
N ASP A 6 -1.59 12.57 -23.17
CA ASP A 6 -1.28 12.57 -21.74
C ASP A 6 -1.98 11.35 -21.10
N ARG A 7 -1.34 10.19 -21.16
CA ARG A 7 -1.62 9.10 -20.24
C ARG A 7 -1.40 9.69 -18.88
N LEU A 8 -2.32 9.42 -17.96
CA LEU A 8 -2.15 9.74 -16.55
C LEU A 8 -0.74 9.32 -16.14
N ALA A 9 0.18 10.29 -16.06
CA ALA A 9 1.57 10.06 -15.70
C ALA A 9 1.61 9.90 -14.19
N VAL A 10 0.86 8.92 -13.69
CA VAL A 10 0.87 8.51 -12.31
C VAL A 10 2.03 7.54 -12.18
N ASP A 11 2.93 7.83 -11.25
CA ASP A 11 4.01 6.93 -10.89
C ASP A 11 3.44 5.72 -10.14
N LEU A 12 2.93 4.75 -10.91
CA LEU A 12 2.36 3.51 -10.37
C LEU A 12 3.42 2.71 -9.61
N THR A 13 4.67 2.75 -10.05
CA THR A 13 5.79 2.12 -9.36
C THR A 13 6.03 2.77 -8.00
N GLY A 14 6.05 4.11 -7.94
CA GLY A 14 6.16 4.85 -6.68
C GLY A 14 5.01 4.55 -5.72
N LEU A 15 3.80 4.35 -6.24
CA LEU A 15 2.62 4.02 -5.42
C LEU A 15 2.67 2.59 -4.87
N GLU A 16 3.16 1.63 -5.66
CA GLU A 16 3.44 0.26 -5.20
C GLU A 16 4.56 0.21 -4.16
N ASP A 17 5.65 0.94 -4.38
CA ASP A 17 6.79 1.01 -3.46
C ASP A 17 6.40 1.68 -2.14
N PHE A 18 5.52 2.69 -2.20
CA PHE A 18 4.93 3.29 -1.01
C PHE A 18 4.10 2.26 -0.23
N ALA A 19 3.23 1.50 -0.89
CA ALA A 19 2.44 0.45 -0.23
C ALA A 19 3.33 -0.60 0.47
N ARG A 20 4.40 -1.07 -0.20
CA ARG A 20 5.39 -1.99 0.38
C ARG A 20 6.11 -1.39 1.59
N THR A 21 6.43 -0.10 1.53
CA THR A 21 7.06 0.60 2.65
C THR A 21 6.16 0.62 3.88
N LEU A 22 4.85 0.90 3.69
CA LEU A 22 3.87 0.85 4.78
C LEU A 22 3.76 -0.55 5.40
N GLU A 23 3.80 -1.61 4.57
CA GLU A 23 3.78 -3.00 5.04
C GLU A 23 5.06 -3.38 5.82
N SER A 24 6.22 -2.87 5.40
CA SER A 24 7.50 -3.06 6.12
C SER A 24 7.50 -2.38 7.49
N VAL A 25 6.99 -1.15 7.58
CA VAL A 25 6.82 -0.42 8.84
C VAL A 25 5.90 -1.20 9.79
N ARG A 26 4.76 -1.67 9.28
CA ARG A 26 3.83 -2.54 10.00
C ARG A 26 4.53 -3.80 10.55
N THR A 27 5.32 -4.47 9.72
CA THR A 27 6.04 -5.70 10.11
C THR A 27 7.04 -5.43 11.23
N THR A 28 7.81 -4.35 11.10
CA THR A 28 8.81 -3.93 12.10
C THR A 28 8.15 -3.65 13.45
N MET A 29 7.05 -2.88 13.47
CA MET A 29 6.32 -2.56 14.70
C MET A 29 5.76 -3.81 15.40
N ASN A 30 5.31 -4.80 14.63
CA ASN A 30 4.83 -6.08 15.16
C ASN A 30 5.98 -6.95 15.71
N GLY A 31 7.19 -6.81 15.19
CA GLY A 31 8.40 -7.47 15.68
C GLY A 31 8.80 -7.02 17.08
N THR A 32 8.70 -5.71 17.38
CA THR A 32 9.09 -5.14 18.68
C THR A 32 8.28 -5.73 19.85
N ARG A 33 7.01 -6.12 19.62
CA ARG A 33 6.20 -6.80 20.64
C ARG A 33 6.84 -8.09 21.15
N LYS A 34 7.30 -8.96 20.25
CA LYS A 34 7.92 -10.24 20.61
C LYS A 34 9.16 -10.05 21.47
N LEU A 35 9.86 -8.94 21.29
CA LEU A 35 11.03 -8.59 22.08
C LEU A 35 10.65 -8.30 23.54
N PHE A 36 9.57 -7.56 23.78
CA PHE A 36 9.10 -7.22 25.13
C PHE A 36 8.57 -8.42 25.90
N ASP A 37 7.73 -9.26 25.27
CA ASP A 37 7.24 -10.51 25.86
C ASP A 37 8.41 -11.40 26.37
N SER A 38 9.57 -11.35 25.68
CA SER A 38 10.76 -12.12 26.05
C SER A 38 11.52 -11.58 27.28
N TYR A 39 11.32 -10.31 27.62
CA TYR A 39 11.98 -9.62 28.73
C TYR A 39 11.18 -9.72 30.03
N GLU A 40 9.85 -9.67 29.95
CA GLU A 40 8.94 -9.83 31.10
C GLU A 40 9.22 -11.16 31.84
N ALA A 41 9.36 -12.26 31.08
CA ALA A 41 9.65 -13.59 31.63
C ALA A 41 11.00 -13.71 32.36
N LYS A 42 11.90 -12.72 32.25
CA LYS A 42 13.26 -12.74 32.81
C LYS A 42 13.46 -11.80 34.00
N MET A 43 12.50 -10.94 34.34
CA MET A 43 12.68 -9.92 35.36
C MET A 43 11.96 -10.27 36.67
N GLY A 44 12.73 -10.39 37.76
CA GLY A 44 12.27 -10.75 39.11
C GLY A 44 11.93 -9.57 40.02
N SER A 45 11.52 -8.41 39.46
CA SER A 45 11.15 -7.22 40.24
C SER A 45 9.76 -6.75 39.86
N ASP A 46 8.82 -6.80 40.81
CA ASP A 46 7.40 -6.45 40.60
C ASP A 46 7.19 -5.03 40.06
N LYS A 47 8.04 -4.08 40.48
CA LYS A 47 7.98 -2.69 40.01
C LYS A 47 8.40 -2.55 38.56
N VAL A 48 9.43 -3.29 38.15
CA VAL A 48 9.91 -3.30 36.76
C VAL A 48 8.91 -4.05 35.88
N SER A 49 8.36 -5.16 36.37
CA SER A 49 7.30 -5.92 35.70
C SER A 49 6.07 -5.04 35.43
N GLY A 50 5.58 -4.30 36.43
CA GLY A 50 4.42 -3.41 36.25
C GLY A 50 4.69 -2.24 35.30
N ALA A 51 5.90 -1.68 35.29
CA ALA A 51 6.28 -0.65 34.34
C ALA A 51 6.34 -1.19 32.90
N LEU A 52 6.78 -2.45 32.72
CA LEU A 52 6.83 -3.12 31.42
C LEU A 52 5.43 -3.49 30.93
N ASP A 53 4.55 -3.98 31.79
CA ASP A 53 3.15 -4.28 31.46
C ASP A 53 2.41 -3.00 31.00
N GLY A 54 2.55 -1.90 31.75
CA GLY A 54 1.97 -0.61 31.37
C GLY A 54 2.55 -0.07 30.05
N PHE A 55 3.84 -0.27 29.81
CA PHE A 55 4.45 0.08 28.52
C PHE A 55 3.92 -0.83 27.38
N GLU A 56 3.85 -2.15 27.58
CA GLU A 56 3.35 -3.11 26.59
C GLU A 56 1.91 -2.82 26.21
N HIS A 57 1.05 -2.52 27.19
CA HIS A 57 -0.34 -2.15 26.95
C HIS A 57 -0.45 -0.90 26.06
N ASN A 58 0.23 0.18 26.43
CA ASN A 58 0.20 1.43 25.66
C ASN A 58 0.82 1.26 24.27
N TRP A 59 1.91 0.47 24.18
CA TRP A 59 2.54 0.12 22.92
C TRP A 59 1.60 -0.68 22.01
N LYS A 60 0.88 -1.66 22.59
CA LYS A 60 -0.09 -2.51 21.88
C LYS A 60 -1.26 -1.70 21.34
N ASP A 61 -1.75 -0.73 22.09
CA ASP A 61 -2.86 0.12 21.65
C ASP A 61 -2.41 1.11 20.57
N GLY A 62 -1.31 1.84 20.81
CA GLY A 62 -0.75 2.77 19.83
C GLY A 62 -0.38 2.08 18.52
N ARG A 63 0.21 0.88 18.57
CA ARG A 63 0.52 0.14 17.34
C ARG A 63 -0.73 -0.36 16.64
N LYS A 64 -1.81 -0.70 17.35
CA LYS A 64 -3.07 -1.14 16.72
C LYS A 64 -3.71 0.00 15.92
N GLU A 65 -3.66 1.22 16.43
CA GLU A 65 -4.13 2.41 15.71
C GLU A 65 -3.30 2.66 14.44
N ILE A 66 -1.97 2.64 14.57
CA ILE A 66 -1.05 2.82 13.44
C ILE A 66 -1.22 1.69 12.41
N ASP A 67 -1.39 0.43 12.85
CA ASP A 67 -1.63 -0.73 11.96
C ASP A 67 -2.83 -0.50 11.05
N GLY A 68 -3.95 -0.06 11.62
CA GLY A 68 -5.17 0.21 10.86
C GLY A 68 -5.02 1.37 9.87
N GLN A 69 -4.28 2.42 10.24
CA GLN A 69 -4.00 3.54 9.35
C GLN A 69 -3.09 3.11 8.18
N LEU A 70 -2.04 2.34 8.45
CA LEU A 70 -1.12 1.83 7.43
C LEU A 70 -1.82 0.86 6.47
N GLU A 71 -2.68 -0.03 6.98
CA GLU A 71 -3.51 -0.92 6.17
C GLU A 71 -4.47 -0.13 5.26
N GLY A 72 -5.12 0.90 5.80
CA GLY A 72 -5.99 1.79 5.03
C GLY A 72 -5.25 2.50 3.90
N LEU A 73 -4.08 3.07 4.20
CA LEU A 73 -3.22 3.74 3.21
C LEU A 73 -2.74 2.77 2.12
N SER A 74 -2.29 1.59 2.49
CA SER A 74 -1.87 0.55 1.54
C SER A 74 -3.02 0.13 0.62
N LYS A 75 -4.22 -0.08 1.17
CA LYS A 75 -5.41 -0.42 0.38
C LYS A 75 -5.80 0.68 -0.61
N MET A 76 -5.72 1.95 -0.19
CA MET A 76 -5.98 3.09 -1.08
C MET A 76 -4.96 3.16 -2.22
N ALA A 77 -3.66 2.97 -1.92
CA ALA A 77 -2.60 2.93 -2.91
C ALA A 77 -2.85 1.82 -3.95
N HIS A 78 -3.12 0.59 -3.52
CA HIS A 78 -3.43 -0.53 -4.42
C HIS A 78 -4.70 -0.28 -5.26
N THR A 79 -5.73 0.31 -4.66
CA THR A 79 -6.97 0.63 -5.37
C THR A 79 -6.70 1.66 -6.46
N ALA A 80 -5.94 2.72 -6.16
CA ALA A 80 -5.59 3.73 -7.15
C ALA A 80 -4.77 3.13 -8.31
N VAL A 81 -3.77 2.28 -8.03
CA VAL A 81 -3.02 1.58 -9.09
C VAL A 81 -3.96 0.78 -10.00
N SER A 82 -4.85 -0.02 -9.41
CA SER A 82 -5.79 -0.87 -10.14
C SER A 82 -6.73 -0.05 -11.04
N GLU A 83 -7.31 1.02 -10.51
CA GLU A 83 -8.24 1.87 -11.28
C GLU A 83 -7.55 2.62 -12.41
N ILE A 84 -6.30 3.08 -12.21
CA ILE A 84 -5.52 3.74 -13.26
C ILE A 84 -5.14 2.76 -14.37
N GLN A 85 -4.65 1.57 -14.02
CA GLN A 85 -4.33 0.52 -15.01
C GLN A 85 -5.56 0.13 -15.84
N LYS A 86 -6.73 0.06 -15.21
CA LYS A 86 -7.99 -0.21 -15.89
C LYS A 86 -8.38 0.92 -16.84
N ALA A 87 -8.30 2.18 -16.39
CA ALA A 87 -8.58 3.34 -17.24
C ALA A 87 -7.64 3.40 -18.46
N ASP A 88 -6.35 3.15 -18.27
CA ASP A 88 -5.36 3.10 -19.36
C ASP A 88 -5.68 1.98 -20.36
N LYS A 89 -6.07 0.80 -19.88
CA LYS A 89 -6.48 -0.32 -20.73
C LYS A 89 -7.74 0.01 -21.52
N ASP A 90 -8.76 0.57 -20.88
CA ASP A 90 -10.02 0.93 -21.53
C ASP A 90 -9.80 1.99 -22.63
N LEU A 91 -8.93 2.98 -22.38
CA LEU A 91 -8.53 3.98 -23.37
C LEU A 91 -7.77 3.34 -24.55
N ALA A 92 -6.83 2.44 -24.27
CA ALA A 92 -6.07 1.73 -25.32
C ALA A 92 -6.99 0.85 -26.19
N ASP A 93 -7.92 0.13 -25.58
CA ASP A 93 -8.88 -0.73 -26.27
C ASP A 93 -9.85 0.10 -27.14
N GLN A 94 -10.26 1.29 -26.70
CA GLN A 94 -11.05 2.23 -27.51
C GLN A 94 -10.27 2.80 -28.69
N LEU A 95 -8.99 3.14 -28.48
CA LEU A 95 -8.11 3.63 -29.54
C LEU A 95 -7.85 2.56 -30.61
N ALA A 96 -7.63 1.31 -30.21
CA ALA A 96 -7.47 0.19 -31.14
C ALA A 96 -8.73 -0.03 -31.99
N LYS A 97 -9.92 -0.05 -31.35
CA LYS A 97 -11.20 -0.22 -32.05
C LYS A 97 -11.51 0.90 -33.05
N SER A 98 -11.13 2.14 -32.72
CA SER A 98 -11.31 3.27 -33.64
C SER A 98 -10.34 3.21 -34.82
N ALA A 99 -9.10 2.76 -34.61
CA ALA A 99 -8.13 2.55 -35.68
C ALA A 99 -8.53 1.41 -36.65
N ASP A 100 -9.13 0.33 -36.14
CA ASP A 100 -9.59 -0.80 -36.96
C ASP A 100 -10.88 -0.48 -37.77
N GLY A 101 -11.69 0.47 -37.29
CA GLY A 101 -12.93 0.91 -37.95
C GLY A 101 -12.73 1.78 -39.20
N ASP A 102 -11.57 2.44 -39.33
CA ASP A 102 -11.26 3.38 -40.43
C ASP A 102 -10.68 2.67 -41.68
N GLY A 103 -10.49 1.36 -41.64
CA GLY A 103 -9.82 0.57 -42.71
C GLY A 103 -10.72 -0.09 -43.76
N ASN A 104 -12.05 -0.13 -43.58
CA ASN A 104 -12.97 -0.87 -44.47
C ASN A 104 -13.90 0.07 -45.25
N GLY A 105 -13.32 0.93 -46.10
CA GLY A 105 -14.07 1.98 -46.78
C GLY A 105 -13.47 2.50 -48.09
N ASN A 106 -12.79 1.69 -48.91
CA ASN A 106 -12.81 1.88 -50.37
C ASN A 106 -12.11 0.75 -51.13
N GLY A 107 -12.88 0.07 -51.98
CA GLY A 107 -12.39 -0.91 -52.95
C GLY A 107 -13.52 -1.21 -53.93
N LYS A 108 -13.83 -0.23 -54.77
CA LYS A 108 -14.68 -0.36 -55.94
C LYS A 108 -13.90 -0.98 -57.09
#